data_AF-A0AAV5SI01-F1
#
_entry.id   AF-A0AAV5SI01-F1
#
_cell.length_a   1.000
_cell.length_b   1.000
_cell.length_c   1.000
_cell.angle_alpha   90.00
_cell.angle_beta   90.00
_cell.angle_gamma   90.00
#
_symmetry.space_group_name_H-M   'P 1'
#
loop_
_entity.id
_entity.type
_entity.pdbx_description
1 polymer ?
#
loop_
_entity_poly.entity_id
_entity_poly.type
_entity_poly.pdbx_seq_one_letter_code
_entity_poly.pdbx_strand_id
1 'polypeptide(L)'
;MSGDFRSFIDRVADGMSGTVYGSRLTDKAQAVVNELVSVGYGMQAAVEALQKTDFSLDGACDLLLADQRKKEKEEKREEKGKEEQIKPDNGSVSSASSASGSQHTNMSANNAREVPVRLVRNRSIDDFNEQMVHMLDEIERRVEQLRETAGLLEQEKESIVDMLSNFNLNTELMRLGAGDREDINATANRLMARTRAVEVLVGTPRNNEQQQALVQVNTLIEGMINKMSDDLTNSKDQCRRMLNACSPEETGPIDQRFQAQVIECTADDQKKIRRKLAQIITQIERAERTCMPQW
;
A
#
# COMPACT_ATOMS: atom_id res chain seq x y z
N MET A 1 -14.42 -1.08 42.76
CA MET A 1 -13.58 -0.31 41.80
C MET A 1 -13.05 -1.17 40.63
N SER A 2 -13.42 -2.45 40.46
CA SER A 2 -12.73 -3.35 39.51
C SER A 2 -13.46 -3.66 38.18
N GLY A 3 -14.76 -3.37 38.05
CA GLY A 3 -15.51 -3.63 36.80
C GLY A 3 -15.39 -2.51 35.77
N ASP A 4 -15.58 -1.26 36.21
CA ASP A 4 -15.54 -0.09 35.32
C ASP A 4 -14.12 0.18 34.80
N PHE A 5 -13.10 -0.02 35.62
CA PHE A 5 -11.69 0.14 35.22
C PHE A 5 -11.32 -0.83 34.11
N ARG A 6 -11.63 -2.12 34.26
CA ARG A 6 -11.33 -3.13 33.24
C ARG A 6 -12.08 -2.84 31.94
N SER A 7 -13.36 -2.46 32.02
CA SER A 7 -14.14 -2.04 30.84
C SER A 7 -13.62 -0.78 30.15
N PHE A 8 -12.95 0.11 30.89
CA PHE A 8 -12.34 1.31 30.36
C PHE A 8 -10.99 0.99 29.71
N ILE A 9 -10.17 0.16 30.35
CA ILE A 9 -8.90 -0.31 29.77
C ILE A 9 -9.17 -1.14 28.52
N ASP A 10 -10.21 -1.99 28.51
CA ASP A 10 -10.62 -2.73 27.31
C ASP A 10 -11.10 -1.77 26.22
N ARG A 11 -11.85 -0.71 26.54
CA ARG A 11 -12.22 0.33 25.55
C ARG A 11 -11.03 1.14 25.05
N VAL A 12 -10.02 1.39 25.89
CA VAL A 12 -8.77 2.05 25.51
C VAL A 12 -7.94 1.11 24.65
N ALA A 13 -7.82 -0.18 25.00
CA ALA A 13 -7.11 -1.20 24.24
C ALA A 13 -7.79 -1.50 22.90
N ASP A 14 -9.13 -1.51 22.85
CA ASP A 14 -9.93 -1.66 21.63
C ASP A 14 -9.87 -0.39 20.76
N GLY A 15 -9.89 0.79 21.40
CA GLY A 15 -9.66 2.06 20.74
C GLY A 15 -8.27 2.10 20.11
N MET A 16 -7.24 1.73 20.88
CA MET A 16 -5.85 1.57 20.46
C MET A 16 -5.72 0.56 19.34
N SER A 17 -6.34 -0.62 19.47
CA SER A 17 -6.45 -1.60 18.39
C SER A 17 -7.05 -0.96 17.15
N GLY A 18 -8.18 -0.26 17.25
CA GLY A 18 -8.86 0.38 16.13
C GLY A 18 -8.09 1.52 15.46
N THR A 19 -7.30 2.29 16.22
CA THR A 19 -6.39 3.33 15.68
C THR A 19 -5.12 2.69 15.09
N VAL A 20 -4.64 1.59 15.69
CA VAL A 20 -3.52 0.78 15.23
C VAL A 20 -3.88 -0.09 14.01
N TYR A 21 -5.17 -0.40 13.81
CA TYR A 21 -5.73 -1.15 12.69
C TYR A 21 -6.29 -0.26 11.59
N GLY A 22 -5.71 0.93 11.40
CA GLY A 22 -5.44 1.34 10.03
C GLY A 22 -4.59 0.23 9.41
N SER A 23 -5.23 -0.69 8.70
CA SER A 23 -4.61 -1.64 7.77
C SER A 23 -4.31 -3.09 8.18
N ARG A 24 -4.94 -3.71 9.18
CA ARG A 24 -4.79 -5.19 9.28
C ARG A 24 -5.44 -5.97 8.15
N LEU A 25 -6.57 -5.47 7.64
CA LEU A 25 -7.26 -6.04 6.48
C LEU A 25 -6.63 -5.54 5.17
N THR A 26 -6.23 -4.27 5.10
CA THR A 26 -5.64 -3.70 3.88
C THR A 26 -4.18 -4.06 3.69
N ASP A 27 -3.35 -4.29 4.71
CA ASP A 27 -1.95 -4.73 4.50
C ASP A 27 -1.88 -6.17 3.99
N LYS A 28 -2.72 -7.06 4.53
CA LYS A 28 -2.87 -8.44 4.01
C LYS A 28 -3.50 -8.43 2.62
N ALA A 29 -4.58 -7.68 2.41
CA ALA A 29 -5.20 -7.56 1.10
C ALA A 29 -4.23 -6.95 0.08
N GLN A 30 -3.45 -5.93 0.45
CA GLN A 30 -2.48 -5.27 -0.42
C GLN A 30 -1.29 -6.18 -0.72
N ALA A 31 -0.81 -6.96 0.24
CA ALA A 31 0.23 -7.98 0.00
C ALA A 31 -0.26 -9.00 -1.04
N VAL A 32 -1.51 -9.48 -0.90
CA VAL A 32 -2.13 -10.41 -1.85
C VAL A 32 -2.36 -9.75 -3.22
N VAL A 33 -2.83 -8.50 -3.28
CA VAL A 33 -2.96 -7.75 -4.54
C VAL A 33 -1.60 -7.63 -5.22
N ASN A 34 -0.53 -7.26 -4.49
CA ASN A 34 0.80 -7.10 -5.06
C ASN A 34 1.35 -8.44 -5.59
N GLU A 35 1.11 -9.53 -4.88
CA GLU A 35 1.49 -10.87 -5.31
C GLU A 35 0.76 -11.29 -6.58
N LEU A 36 -0.57 -11.11 -6.64
CA LEU A 36 -1.38 -11.37 -7.84
C LEU A 36 -0.96 -10.50 -9.04
N VAL A 37 -0.66 -9.22 -8.80
CA VAL A 37 -0.18 -8.32 -9.85
C VAL A 37 1.20 -8.73 -10.37
N SER A 38 2.09 -9.22 -9.50
CA SER A 38 3.41 -9.73 -9.90
C SER A 38 3.34 -10.98 -10.78
N VAL A 39 2.29 -11.79 -10.60
CA VAL A 39 2.00 -13.00 -11.40
C VAL A 39 1.29 -12.64 -12.73
N GLY A 40 1.03 -11.35 -12.98
CA GLY A 40 0.50 -10.84 -14.25
C GLY A 40 -1.01 -10.59 -14.27
N TYR A 41 -1.69 -10.66 -13.11
CA TYR A 41 -3.11 -10.27 -13.03
C TYR A 41 -3.26 -8.75 -12.95
N GLY A 42 -4.28 -8.21 -13.62
CA GLY A 42 -4.58 -6.78 -13.55
C GLY A 42 -5.02 -6.37 -12.14
N MET A 43 -4.60 -5.18 -11.68
CA MET A 43 -4.88 -4.67 -10.33
C MET A 43 -6.38 -4.67 -10.00
N GLN A 44 -7.24 -4.31 -10.97
CA GLN A 44 -8.70 -4.33 -10.80
C GLN A 44 -9.25 -5.75 -10.57
N ALA A 45 -8.71 -6.75 -11.28
CA ALA A 45 -9.13 -8.14 -11.17
C ALA A 45 -8.66 -8.77 -9.85
N ALA A 46 -7.45 -8.43 -9.40
CA ALA A 46 -6.91 -8.87 -8.11
C ALA A 46 -7.76 -8.35 -6.93
N VAL A 47 -8.15 -7.08 -6.97
CA VAL A 47 -9.02 -6.46 -5.95
C VAL A 47 -10.41 -7.09 -5.94
N GLU A 48 -11.01 -7.31 -7.12
CA GLU A 48 -12.35 -7.90 -7.21
C GLU A 48 -12.38 -9.37 -6.77
N ALA A 49 -11.33 -10.14 -7.06
CA ALA A 49 -11.19 -11.52 -6.62
C ALA A 49 -11.09 -11.61 -5.08
N LEU A 50 -10.26 -10.77 -4.47
CA LEU A 50 -10.12 -10.68 -3.02
C LEU A 50 -11.42 -10.30 -2.30
N GLN A 51 -12.21 -9.39 -2.88
CA GLN A 51 -13.51 -9.00 -2.32
C GLN A 51 -14.53 -10.15 -2.37
N LYS A 52 -14.45 -11.05 -3.35
CA LYS A 52 -15.34 -12.20 -3.50
C LYS A 52 -14.94 -13.41 -2.65
N THR A 53 -13.73 -13.42 -2.10
CA THR A 53 -13.14 -14.57 -1.39
C THR A 53 -12.86 -14.29 0.08
N ASP A 54 -13.52 -13.27 0.65
CA ASP A 54 -13.32 -12.81 2.03
C ASP A 54 -11.83 -12.61 2.37
N PHE A 55 -11.07 -12.04 1.43
CA PHE A 55 -9.63 -11.75 1.55
C PHE A 55 -8.72 -12.99 1.72
N SER A 56 -9.15 -14.16 1.23
CA SER A 56 -8.33 -15.37 1.14
C SER A 56 -7.46 -15.39 -0.13
N LEU A 57 -6.14 -15.58 0.02
CA LEU A 57 -5.16 -15.68 -1.07
C LEU A 57 -5.44 -16.91 -1.96
N ASP A 58 -5.55 -18.10 -1.36
CA ASP A 58 -5.84 -19.34 -2.09
C ASP A 58 -7.18 -19.23 -2.84
N GLY A 59 -8.20 -18.66 -2.19
CA GLY A 59 -9.50 -18.43 -2.81
C GLY A 59 -9.43 -17.47 -4.00
N ALA A 60 -8.65 -16.38 -3.90
CA ALA A 60 -8.50 -15.40 -4.97
C ALA A 60 -7.74 -15.99 -6.17
N CYS A 61 -6.68 -16.76 -5.92
CA CYS A 61 -5.93 -17.48 -6.96
C CYS A 61 -6.82 -18.49 -7.70
N ASP A 62 -7.59 -19.30 -6.98
CA ASP A 62 -8.49 -20.30 -7.57
C ASP A 62 -9.59 -19.65 -8.43
N LEU A 63 -10.14 -18.53 -7.96
CA LEU A 63 -11.17 -17.78 -8.68
C LEU A 63 -10.63 -17.17 -9.98
N LEU A 64 -9.41 -16.61 -9.95
CA LEU A 64 -8.77 -16.00 -11.12
C LEU A 64 -8.33 -17.05 -12.15
N LEU A 65 -7.83 -18.20 -11.70
CA LEU A 65 -7.51 -19.34 -12.58
C LEU A 65 -8.78 -19.93 -13.22
N ALA A 66 -9.89 -19.99 -12.48
CA ALA A 66 -11.17 -20.42 -13.02
C ALA A 66 -11.70 -19.44 -14.08
N ASP A 67 -11.53 -18.13 -13.88
CA ASP A 67 -11.98 -17.09 -14.81
C ASP A 67 -11.15 -17.09 -16.12
N GLN A 68 -9.83 -17.34 -16.04
CA GLN A 68 -8.99 -17.54 -17.23
C GLN A 68 -9.41 -18.76 -18.04
N ARG A 69 -9.66 -19.90 -17.38
CA ARG A 69 -10.14 -21.12 -18.05
C ARG A 69 -11.51 -20.94 -18.69
N LYS A 70 -12.35 -20.04 -18.16
CA LYS A 70 -13.66 -19.73 -18.71
C LYS A 70 -13.54 -18.85 -19.96
N LYS A 71 -12.68 -17.83 -19.92
CA LYS A 71 -12.37 -16.97 -21.07
C LYS A 71 -11.75 -17.76 -22.24
N GLU A 72 -10.78 -18.64 -21.98
CA GLU A 72 -10.19 -19.51 -23.01
C GLU A 72 -11.23 -20.46 -23.67
N LYS A 73 -12.27 -20.86 -22.93
CA LYS A 73 -13.36 -21.71 -23.46
C LYS A 73 -14.38 -20.92 -24.27
N GLU A 74 -14.63 -19.66 -23.93
CA GLU A 74 -15.48 -18.75 -24.71
C GLU A 74 -14.79 -18.33 -26.01
N GLU A 75 -13.49 -17.99 -25.96
CA GLU A 75 -12.71 -17.62 -27.15
C GLU A 75 -12.63 -18.77 -28.16
N LYS A 76 -12.41 -20.01 -27.68
CA LYS A 76 -12.45 -21.23 -28.53
C LYS A 76 -13.84 -21.55 -29.09
N ARG A 77 -14.91 -21.07 -28.47
CA ARG A 77 -16.29 -21.21 -28.99
C ARG A 77 -16.60 -20.15 -30.02
N GLU A 78 -16.09 -18.93 -29.85
CA GLU A 78 -16.23 -17.86 -30.83
C GLU A 78 -15.39 -18.09 -32.10
N GLU A 79 -14.18 -18.64 -31.99
CA GLU A 79 -13.39 -19.07 -33.16
C GLU A 79 -14.08 -20.18 -33.95
N LYS A 80 -14.65 -21.18 -33.28
CA LYS A 80 -15.44 -22.24 -33.95
C LYS A 80 -16.71 -21.72 -34.61
N GLY A 81 -17.32 -20.67 -34.07
CA GLY A 81 -18.51 -20.04 -34.67
C GLY A 81 -18.21 -19.21 -35.92
N LYS A 82 -16.97 -18.75 -36.11
CA LYS A 82 -16.55 -17.96 -37.28
C LYS A 82 -16.07 -18.83 -38.45
N GLU A 83 -15.64 -20.07 -38.21
CA GLU A 83 -15.25 -21.01 -39.27
C GLU A 83 -16.44 -21.62 -40.04
N GLU A 84 -17.66 -21.57 -39.50
CA GLU A 84 -18.85 -22.19 -40.12
C GLU A 84 -19.55 -21.30 -41.17
N GLN A 85 -19.00 -20.12 -41.48
CA GLN A 85 -19.63 -19.15 -42.40
C GLN A 85 -18.77 -18.76 -43.63
N ILE A 86 -17.78 -19.58 -43.99
CA ILE A 86 -17.05 -19.43 -45.27
C ILE A 86 -17.20 -20.71 -46.09
N LYS A 87 -18.26 -20.79 -46.89
CA LYS A 87 -18.34 -21.75 -48.01
C LYS A 87 -17.44 -21.26 -49.14
N PRO A 88 -16.58 -22.11 -49.72
CA PRO A 88 -15.85 -21.75 -50.93
C PRO A 88 -16.76 -21.97 -52.13
N ASP A 89 -17.02 -20.91 -52.89
CA ASP A 89 -17.55 -21.03 -54.26
C ASP A 89 -16.36 -21.15 -55.22
N ASN A 90 -16.42 -22.16 -56.07
CA ASN A 90 -15.32 -22.65 -56.87
C ASN A 90 -15.68 -22.44 -58.35
N GLY A 91 -15.01 -21.52 -59.03
CA GLY A 91 -15.13 -21.28 -60.48
C GLY A 91 -13.82 -20.70 -61.00
N SER A 92 -12.90 -21.56 -61.45
CA SER A 92 -12.69 -21.93 -62.87
C SER A 92 -11.92 -20.92 -63.72
N VAL A 93 -10.67 -21.31 -63.99
CA VAL A 93 -9.91 -21.28 -65.27
C VAL A 93 -9.71 -19.92 -65.98
N SER A 94 -8.44 -19.51 -66.15
CA SER A 94 -7.77 -19.49 -67.48
C SER A 94 -6.36 -18.87 -67.45
N SER A 95 -5.52 -19.50 -68.26
CA SER A 95 -4.10 -19.33 -68.56
C SER A 95 -3.77 -18.24 -69.58
N ALA A 96 -2.57 -17.63 -69.49
CA ALA A 96 -1.69 -17.25 -70.62
C ALA A 96 -0.35 -16.71 -70.03
N SER A 97 0.75 -17.44 -70.04
CA SER A 97 1.87 -17.35 -71.01
C SER A 97 2.19 -15.97 -71.60
N SER A 98 3.40 -15.46 -71.34
CA SER A 98 4.34 -15.00 -72.39
C SER A 98 5.74 -14.76 -71.80
N ALA A 99 6.73 -15.19 -72.55
CA ALA A 99 8.15 -15.13 -72.26
C ALA A 99 8.83 -14.01 -73.06
N SER A 100 10.10 -13.78 -72.72
CA SER A 100 11.21 -13.32 -73.57
C SER A 100 11.53 -11.83 -73.57
N GLY A 101 12.84 -11.52 -73.57
CA GLY A 101 13.34 -10.24 -74.07
C GLY A 101 14.57 -9.67 -73.37
N SER A 102 15.75 -10.10 -73.81
CA SER A 102 17.09 -9.71 -73.36
C SER A 102 17.62 -8.37 -73.93
N GLN A 103 18.53 -7.75 -73.16
CA GLN A 103 19.82 -7.11 -73.53
C GLN A 103 19.94 -5.64 -74.05
N HIS A 104 20.86 -4.93 -73.35
CA HIS A 104 22.03 -4.12 -73.78
C HIS A 104 21.99 -2.59 -74.06
N THR A 105 22.90 -1.89 -73.34
CA THR A 105 23.70 -0.67 -73.67
C THR A 105 22.95 0.65 -73.88
N ASN A 106 23.40 1.82 -73.38
CA ASN A 106 24.71 2.45 -73.58
C ASN A 106 24.88 3.69 -72.64
N MET A 107 26.13 4.15 -72.51
CA MET A 107 26.61 5.22 -71.62
C MET A 107 26.11 6.64 -71.92
N SER A 108 26.08 7.49 -70.88
CA SER A 108 26.41 8.92 -70.99
C SER A 108 26.76 9.56 -69.66
N ALA A 109 27.87 10.28 -69.66
CA ALA A 109 28.48 11.01 -68.56
C ALA A 109 27.84 12.40 -68.35
N ASN A 110 28.23 13.03 -67.23
CA ASN A 110 28.14 14.44 -66.86
C ASN A 110 26.88 14.92 -66.09
N ASN A 111 26.96 14.90 -64.75
CA ASN A 111 26.95 16.13 -63.94
C ASN A 111 27.12 15.78 -62.44
N ALA A 112 28.36 15.80 -61.94
CA ALA A 112 28.61 15.79 -60.50
C ALA A 112 28.40 17.21 -59.95
N ARG A 113 27.15 17.55 -59.62
CA ARG A 113 26.87 18.64 -58.68
C ARG A 113 27.16 18.08 -57.29
N GLU A 114 28.28 18.46 -56.71
CA GLU A 114 28.54 18.28 -55.28
C GLU A 114 27.53 19.15 -54.52
N VAL A 115 26.42 18.53 -54.15
CA VAL A 115 25.52 19.06 -53.12
C VAL A 115 26.30 18.93 -51.80
N PRO A 116 26.55 20.01 -51.06
CA PRO A 116 27.11 19.87 -49.73
C PRO A 116 26.09 19.10 -48.91
N VAL A 117 26.41 17.84 -48.60
CA VAL A 117 25.67 17.05 -47.62
C VAL A 117 25.82 17.84 -46.32
N ARG A 118 24.79 18.63 -45.99
CA ARG A 118 24.56 19.01 -44.60
C ARG A 118 24.37 17.69 -43.88
N LEU A 119 25.44 17.19 -43.25
CA LEU A 119 25.31 16.26 -42.14
C LEU A 119 24.46 16.99 -41.11
N VAL A 120 23.15 16.84 -41.22
CA VAL A 120 22.27 16.89 -40.07
C VAL A 120 22.88 15.85 -39.15
N ARG A 121 23.56 16.30 -38.09
CA ARG A 121 23.96 15.43 -36.99
C ARG A 121 22.66 14.77 -36.54
N ASN A 122 22.45 13.54 -36.99
CA ASN A 122 21.60 12.61 -36.27
C ASN A 122 22.17 12.64 -34.86
N ARG A 123 21.39 13.16 -33.90
CA ARG A 123 21.75 13.16 -32.49
C ARG A 123 22.31 11.77 -32.19
N SER A 124 23.50 11.70 -31.59
CA SER A 124 24.09 10.40 -31.30
C SER A 124 23.09 9.62 -30.46
N ILE A 125 23.08 8.30 -30.59
CA ILE A 125 22.31 7.44 -29.67
C ILE A 125 22.69 7.78 -28.21
N ASP A 126 23.93 8.24 -27.98
CA ASP A 126 24.41 8.74 -26.70
C ASP A 126 23.65 10.00 -26.22
N ASP A 127 23.43 10.99 -27.09
CA ASP A 127 22.67 12.21 -26.74
C ASP A 127 21.20 11.88 -26.39
N PHE A 128 20.64 10.88 -27.06
CA PHE A 128 19.28 10.39 -26.78
C PHE A 128 19.23 9.62 -25.46
N ASN A 129 20.24 8.79 -25.18
CA ASN A 129 20.35 8.06 -23.92
C ASN A 129 20.53 9.01 -22.74
N GLU A 130 21.35 10.05 -22.86
CA GLU A 130 21.49 11.09 -21.83
C GLU A 130 20.17 11.81 -21.57
N GLN A 131 19.44 12.17 -22.63
CA GLN A 131 18.11 12.77 -22.50
C GLN A 131 17.12 11.83 -21.79
N MET A 132 17.15 10.53 -22.11
CA MET A 132 16.31 9.52 -21.47
C MET A 132 16.64 9.33 -19.99
N VAL A 133 17.91 9.26 -19.63
CA VAL A 133 18.36 9.17 -18.24
C VAL A 133 17.90 10.41 -17.46
N HIS A 134 18.10 11.61 -17.99
CA HIS A 134 17.65 12.84 -17.34
C HIS A 134 16.12 12.86 -17.12
N MET A 135 15.33 12.34 -18.06
CA MET A 135 13.87 12.22 -17.88
C MET A 135 13.52 11.24 -16.76
N LEU A 136 14.24 10.11 -16.66
CA LEU A 136 14.02 9.14 -15.58
C LEU A 136 14.38 9.71 -14.22
N ASP A 137 15.50 10.44 -14.10
CA ASP A 137 15.90 11.13 -12.88
C ASP A 137 14.86 12.17 -12.45
N GLU A 138 14.29 12.92 -13.41
CA GLU A 138 13.22 13.88 -13.11
C GLU A 138 11.93 13.18 -12.64
N ILE A 139 11.58 12.05 -13.24
CA ILE A 139 10.44 11.23 -12.79
C ILE A 139 10.70 10.69 -11.38
N GLU A 140 11.88 10.15 -11.11
CA GLU A 140 12.27 9.64 -9.79
C GLU A 140 12.15 10.73 -8.73
N ARG A 141 12.68 11.93 -9.01
CA ARG A 141 12.54 13.08 -8.11
C ARG A 141 11.07 13.44 -7.84
N ARG A 142 10.21 13.40 -8.87
CA ARG A 142 8.77 13.67 -8.72
C ARG A 142 8.05 12.58 -7.93
N VAL A 143 8.45 11.32 -8.09
CA VAL A 143 7.92 10.19 -7.31
C VAL A 143 8.29 10.37 -5.84
N GLU A 144 9.53 10.72 -5.54
CA GLU A 144 9.96 10.92 -4.14
C GLU A 144 9.22 12.10 -3.49
N GLN A 145 9.06 13.22 -4.22
CA GLN A 145 8.26 14.35 -3.74
C GLN A 145 6.79 13.99 -3.49
N LEU A 146 6.21 13.13 -4.33
CA LEU A 146 4.84 12.64 -4.14
C LEU A 146 4.75 11.74 -2.89
N ARG A 147 5.74 10.85 -2.69
CA ARG A 147 5.81 9.99 -1.49
C ARG A 147 5.90 10.82 -0.22
N GLU A 148 6.74 11.85 -0.21
CA GLU A 148 6.87 12.76 0.93
C GLU A 148 5.54 13.50 1.22
N THR A 149 4.92 14.08 0.20
CA THR A 149 3.65 14.81 0.33
C THR A 149 2.52 13.90 0.81
N ALA A 150 2.41 12.69 0.25
CA ALA A 150 1.43 11.70 0.70
C ALA A 150 1.70 11.23 2.14
N GLY A 151 2.97 11.13 2.55
CA GLY A 151 3.35 10.81 3.93
C GLY A 151 2.93 11.89 4.93
N LEU A 152 2.99 13.17 4.54
CA LEU A 152 2.47 14.28 5.35
C LEU A 152 0.94 14.21 5.50
N LEU A 153 0.23 13.87 4.42
CA LEU A 153 -1.23 13.67 4.46
C LEU A 153 -1.64 12.46 5.31
N GLU A 154 -0.88 11.36 5.25
CA GLU A 154 -1.04 10.19 6.13
C GLU A 154 -0.93 10.62 7.61
N GLN A 155 0.10 11.41 7.93
CA GLN A 155 0.33 11.93 9.29
C GLN A 155 -0.75 12.94 9.74
N GLU A 156 -1.22 13.82 8.86
CA GLU A 156 -2.27 14.78 9.18
C GLU A 156 -3.59 14.06 9.51
N LYS A 157 -3.95 13.06 8.70
CA LYS A 157 -5.11 12.19 8.98
C LYS A 157 -4.98 11.53 10.35
N GLU A 158 -3.83 10.92 10.64
CA GLU A 158 -3.55 10.26 11.92
C GLU A 158 -3.69 11.25 13.10
N SER A 159 -3.12 12.44 12.97
CA SER A 159 -3.24 13.53 13.96
C SER A 159 -4.70 13.92 14.22
N ILE A 160 -5.54 14.01 13.18
CA ILE A 160 -6.98 14.31 13.34
C ILE A 160 -7.69 13.18 14.07
N VAL A 161 -7.39 11.93 13.75
CA VAL A 161 -7.96 10.77 14.46
C VAL A 161 -7.55 10.79 15.94
N ASP A 162 -6.28 11.08 16.23
CA ASP A 162 -5.77 11.22 17.59
C ASP A 162 -6.48 12.35 18.34
N MET A 163 -6.66 13.53 17.72
CA MET A 163 -7.39 14.66 18.31
C MET A 163 -8.85 14.31 18.63
N LEU A 164 -9.57 13.63 17.74
CA LEU A 164 -10.97 13.23 17.96
C LEU A 164 -11.09 12.14 19.03
N SER A 165 -10.16 11.19 19.05
CA SER A 165 -10.10 10.16 20.11
C SER A 165 -9.79 10.81 21.46
N ASN A 166 -8.90 11.81 21.46
CA ASN A 166 -8.60 12.62 22.63
C ASN A 166 -9.77 13.48 23.11
N PHE A 167 -10.64 13.91 22.21
CA PHE A 167 -11.84 14.65 22.58
C PHE A 167 -12.84 13.75 23.32
N ASN A 168 -13.07 12.53 22.84
CA ASN A 168 -14.00 11.56 23.44
C ASN A 168 -13.58 11.11 24.86
N LEU A 169 -12.30 11.16 25.18
CA LEU A 169 -11.75 10.80 26.50
C LEU A 169 -11.72 12.00 27.49
N ASN A 170 -12.35 13.13 27.19
CA ASN A 170 -12.33 14.30 28.07
C ASN A 170 -13.39 14.17 29.18
N THR A 171 -12.97 14.19 30.44
CA THR A 171 -13.84 14.07 31.63
C THR A 171 -14.84 15.22 31.77
N GLU A 172 -14.58 16.38 31.17
CA GLU A 172 -15.51 17.52 31.20
C GLU A 172 -16.82 17.23 30.43
N LEU A 173 -16.80 16.29 29.47
CA LEU A 173 -18.03 15.79 28.82
C LEU A 173 -18.98 15.10 29.81
N MET A 174 -18.45 14.55 30.92
CA MET A 174 -19.26 13.91 31.95
C MET A 174 -19.95 14.92 32.86
N ARG A 175 -19.56 16.19 32.81
CA ARG A 175 -20.19 17.29 33.57
C ARG A 175 -21.34 17.94 32.81
N LEU A 176 -21.49 17.62 31.52
CA LEU A 176 -22.56 18.12 30.68
C LEU A 176 -23.87 17.36 30.93
N GLY A 177 -24.99 18.01 30.64
CA GLY A 177 -26.30 17.34 30.64
C GLY A 177 -26.32 16.18 29.64
N ALA A 178 -27.19 15.19 29.89
CA ALA A 178 -27.26 13.99 29.05
C ALA A 178 -27.52 14.31 27.55
N GLY A 179 -28.35 15.32 27.27
CA GLY A 179 -28.63 15.79 25.91
C GLY A 179 -27.43 16.43 25.22
N ASP A 180 -26.79 17.41 25.86
CA ASP A 180 -25.58 18.07 25.32
C ASP A 180 -24.47 17.06 25.04
N ARG A 181 -24.31 16.08 25.94
CA ARG A 181 -23.31 15.00 25.78
C ARG A 181 -23.63 14.12 24.57
N GLU A 182 -24.89 13.80 24.33
CA GLU A 182 -25.33 13.00 23.18
C GLU A 182 -25.09 13.74 21.85
N ASP A 183 -25.44 15.02 21.78
CA ASP A 183 -25.23 15.86 20.60
C ASP A 183 -23.74 16.03 20.26
N ILE A 184 -22.93 16.24 21.29
CA ILE A 184 -21.48 16.36 21.13
C ILE A 184 -20.88 15.03 20.67
N ASN A 185 -21.28 13.91 21.27
CA ASN A 185 -20.78 12.58 20.88
C ASN A 185 -21.22 12.22 19.45
N ALA A 186 -22.45 12.55 19.06
CA ALA A 186 -22.93 12.38 17.69
C ALA A 186 -22.09 13.19 16.69
N THR A 187 -21.73 14.42 17.05
CA THR A 187 -20.86 15.27 16.22
C THR A 187 -19.44 14.71 16.12
N ALA A 188 -18.85 14.28 17.22
CA ALA A 188 -17.52 13.68 17.25
C ALA A 188 -17.47 12.39 16.41
N ASN A 189 -18.47 11.51 16.54
CA ASN A 189 -18.58 10.29 15.76
C ASN A 189 -18.73 10.57 14.26
N ARG A 190 -19.53 11.58 13.89
CA ARG A 190 -19.65 12.00 12.48
C ARG A 190 -18.32 12.50 11.92
N LEU A 191 -17.58 13.30 12.68
CA LEU A 191 -16.24 13.77 12.28
C LEU A 191 -15.27 12.60 12.14
N MET A 192 -15.27 11.68 13.10
CA MET A 192 -14.42 10.49 13.06
C MET A 192 -14.72 9.61 11.85
N ALA A 193 -15.99 9.41 11.49
CA ALA A 193 -16.39 8.68 10.29
C ALA A 193 -15.90 9.37 9.01
N ARG A 194 -16.01 10.70 8.93
CA ARG A 194 -15.51 11.48 7.78
C ARG A 194 -14.00 11.41 7.65
N THR A 195 -13.26 11.51 8.76
CA THR A 195 -11.80 11.37 8.74
C THR A 195 -11.37 9.97 8.31
N ARG A 196 -12.10 8.93 8.75
CA ARG A 196 -11.84 7.54 8.34
C ARG A 196 -12.12 7.27 6.85
N ALA A 197 -13.03 8.02 6.23
CA ALA A 197 -13.32 7.91 4.80
C ALA A 197 -12.20 8.42 3.90
N VAL A 198 -11.23 9.18 4.43
CA VAL A 198 -10.03 9.60 3.69
C VAL A 198 -8.98 8.50 3.82
N GLU A 199 -8.54 7.91 2.72
CA GLU A 199 -7.51 6.88 2.70
C GLU A 199 -6.27 7.37 1.95
N VAL A 200 -5.14 7.43 2.66
CA VAL A 200 -3.83 7.81 2.12
C VAL A 200 -2.84 6.77 2.64
N LEU A 201 -2.18 6.06 1.73
CA LEU A 201 -1.23 5.01 2.05
C LEU A 201 0.03 5.20 1.21
N VAL A 202 1.18 5.33 1.89
CA VAL A 202 2.50 5.30 1.24
C VAL A 202 3.12 3.93 1.49
N GLY A 203 3.23 3.14 0.43
CA GLY A 203 3.84 1.82 0.48
C GLY A 203 5.36 1.89 0.69
N THR A 204 5.84 1.12 1.66
CA THR A 204 7.27 0.90 1.85
C THR A 204 7.68 -0.36 1.07
N PRO A 205 8.58 -0.27 0.08
CA PRO A 205 9.10 -1.45 -0.60
C PRO A 205 9.92 -2.27 0.39
N ARG A 206 9.64 -3.57 0.47
CA ARG A 206 10.26 -4.51 1.42
C ARG A 206 10.67 -5.79 0.71
N ASN A 207 11.75 -6.40 1.18
CA ASN A 207 12.05 -7.80 0.87
C ASN A 207 11.32 -8.74 1.86
N ASN A 208 11.46 -10.06 1.64
CA ASN A 208 10.76 -11.06 2.47
C ASN A 208 11.21 -11.01 3.93
N GLU A 209 12.50 -10.79 4.18
CA GLU A 209 13.09 -10.72 5.51
C GLU A 209 12.56 -9.50 6.29
N GLN A 210 12.55 -8.32 5.67
CA GLN A 210 12.00 -7.09 6.24
C GLN A 210 10.51 -7.22 6.54
N GLN A 211 9.76 -7.89 5.66
CA GLN A 211 8.33 -8.13 5.88
C GLN A 211 8.10 -9.06 7.07
N GLN A 212 8.91 -10.12 7.22
CA GLN A 212 8.84 -11.02 8.38
C GLN A 212 9.23 -10.32 9.68
N ALA A 213 10.30 -9.52 9.67
CA ALA A 213 10.71 -8.72 10.82
C ALA A 213 9.59 -7.78 11.27
N LEU A 214 8.94 -7.07 10.33
CA LEU A 214 7.81 -6.19 10.63
C LEU A 214 6.61 -6.94 11.25
N VAL A 215 6.30 -8.14 10.75
CA VAL A 215 5.24 -8.99 11.33
C VAL A 215 5.58 -9.39 12.76
N GLN A 216 6.84 -9.78 13.02
CA GLN A 216 7.30 -10.13 14.37
C GLN A 216 7.24 -8.94 15.33
N VAL A 217 7.70 -7.76 14.89
CA VAL A 217 7.59 -6.51 15.65
C VAL A 217 6.14 -6.20 16.01
N ASN A 218 5.22 -6.26 15.04
CA ASN A 218 3.81 -6.00 15.29
C ASN A 218 3.20 -7.01 16.26
N THR A 219 3.56 -8.29 16.13
CA THR A 219 3.12 -9.35 17.06
C THR A 219 3.57 -9.07 18.50
N LEU A 220 4.80 -8.57 18.69
CA LEU A 220 5.30 -8.17 20.01
C LEU A 220 4.52 -6.99 20.59
N ILE A 221 4.21 -5.98 19.78
CA ILE A 221 3.41 -4.81 20.21
C ILE A 221 1.99 -5.25 20.59
N GLU A 222 1.36 -6.09 19.78
CA GLU A 222 0.01 -6.60 20.04
C GLU A 222 -0.04 -7.47 21.29
N GLY A 223 0.97 -8.33 21.49
CA GLY A 223 1.09 -9.13 22.70
C GLY A 223 1.22 -8.28 23.97
N MET A 224 1.83 -7.11 23.87
CA MET A 224 1.87 -6.12 24.96
C MET A 224 0.51 -5.43 25.16
N ILE A 225 -0.13 -4.96 24.08
CA ILE A 225 -1.46 -4.32 24.16
C ILE A 225 -2.48 -5.26 24.80
N ASN A 226 -2.50 -6.54 24.40
CA ASN A 226 -3.42 -7.54 24.95
C ASN A 226 -3.23 -7.80 26.45
N LYS A 227 -2.04 -7.52 27.00
CA LYS A 227 -1.74 -7.66 28.44
C LYS A 227 -2.06 -6.41 29.24
N MET A 228 -2.45 -5.30 28.60
CA MET A 228 -2.76 -4.05 29.29
C MET A 228 -3.94 -4.17 30.25
N SER A 229 -4.92 -5.02 29.93
CA SER A 229 -6.10 -5.26 30.77
C SER A 229 -5.80 -6.09 32.03
N ASP A 230 -4.68 -6.82 32.03
CA ASP A 230 -4.21 -7.60 33.17
C ASP A 230 -3.26 -6.77 34.06
N ASP A 231 -2.32 -6.04 33.46
CA ASP A 231 -1.36 -5.18 34.17
C ASP A 231 -0.96 -3.96 33.31
N LEU A 232 -1.60 -2.83 33.60
CA LEU A 232 -1.36 -1.57 32.89
C LEU A 232 0.04 -1.02 33.16
N THR A 233 0.54 -1.10 34.40
CA THR A 233 1.84 -0.55 34.80
C THR A 233 2.97 -1.31 34.14
N ASN A 234 2.94 -2.64 34.18
CA ASN A 234 3.94 -3.45 33.50
C ASN A 234 3.90 -3.29 31.97
N SER A 235 2.70 -3.17 31.38
CA SER A 235 2.55 -2.92 29.94
C SER A 235 3.11 -1.55 29.53
N LYS A 236 2.94 -0.52 30.38
CA LYS A 236 3.56 0.80 30.18
C LYS A 236 5.08 0.71 30.20
N ASP A 237 5.65 0.04 31.20
CA ASP A 237 7.09 -0.13 31.33
C ASP A 237 7.67 -0.96 30.18
N GLN A 238 6.96 -2.00 29.73
CA GLN A 238 7.32 -2.76 28.53
C GLN A 238 7.31 -1.86 27.29
N CYS A 239 6.27 -1.05 27.10
CA CYS A 239 6.18 -0.11 25.99
C CYS A 239 7.33 0.91 25.99
N ARG A 240 7.71 1.42 27.16
CA ARG A 240 8.88 2.30 27.33
C ARG A 240 10.19 1.61 26.94
N ARG A 241 10.41 0.36 27.36
CA ARG A 241 11.60 -0.42 26.95
C ARG A 241 11.64 -0.67 25.44
N MET A 242 10.49 -0.94 24.82
CA MET A 242 10.36 -1.08 23.36
C MET A 242 10.60 0.25 22.64
N LEU A 243 10.11 1.37 23.18
CA LEU A 243 10.34 2.70 22.60
C LEU A 243 11.82 3.09 22.67
N ASN A 244 12.48 2.81 23.79
CA ASN A 244 13.91 3.04 23.96
C ASN A 244 14.74 2.22 22.98
N ALA A 245 14.33 0.98 22.67
CA ALA A 245 14.97 0.14 21.66
C ALA A 245 14.89 0.71 20.22
N CYS A 246 13.95 1.63 19.95
CA CYS A 246 13.88 2.36 18.68
C CYS A 246 14.75 3.63 18.66
N SER A 247 15.42 3.98 19.76
CA SER A 247 16.27 5.16 19.86
C SER A 247 17.75 4.76 19.81
N PRO A 248 18.60 5.50 19.09
CA PRO A 248 20.05 5.32 19.18
C PRO A 248 20.63 5.80 20.52
N GLU A 249 19.87 6.62 21.27
CA GLU A 249 20.26 7.17 22.56
C GLU A 249 19.61 6.36 23.69
N GLU A 250 20.44 5.67 24.49
CA GLU A 250 20.01 4.78 25.58
C GLU A 250 19.42 5.56 26.75
N THR A 251 18.14 5.93 26.65
CA THR A 251 17.40 6.62 27.72
C THR A 251 16.76 5.59 28.66
N GLY A 252 17.58 4.70 29.23
CA GLY A 252 17.16 3.67 30.19
C GLY A 252 17.08 2.26 29.60
N PRO A 253 16.39 1.32 30.28
CA PRO A 253 16.37 -0.09 29.88
C PRO A 253 15.71 -0.26 28.51
N ILE A 254 16.24 -1.19 27.72
CA ILE A 254 15.77 -1.53 26.37
C ILE A 254 15.26 -2.97 26.32
N ASP A 255 14.32 -3.24 25.42
CA ASP A 255 13.92 -4.61 25.07
C ASP A 255 14.82 -5.12 23.93
N GLN A 256 15.83 -5.93 24.26
CA GLN A 256 16.81 -6.43 23.28
C GLN A 256 16.19 -7.34 22.22
N ARG A 257 15.17 -8.12 22.59
CA ARG A 257 14.46 -8.99 21.65
C ARG A 257 13.70 -8.16 20.62
N PHE A 258 13.03 -7.11 21.09
CA PHE A 258 12.36 -6.17 20.23
C PHE A 258 13.34 -5.40 19.33
N GLN A 259 14.47 -4.94 19.91
CA GLN A 259 15.50 -4.20 19.19
C GLN A 259 16.05 -4.99 18.00
N ALA A 260 16.39 -6.27 18.20
CA ALA A 260 16.91 -7.14 17.14
C ALA A 260 15.95 -7.20 15.94
N GLN A 261 14.64 -7.31 16.20
CA GLN A 261 13.62 -7.35 15.16
C GLN A 261 13.40 -5.99 14.48
N VAL A 262 13.47 -4.89 15.24
CA VAL A 262 13.32 -3.54 14.68
C VAL A 262 14.48 -3.16 13.75
N ILE A 263 15.71 -3.59 14.04
CA ILE A 263 16.88 -3.32 13.21
C ILE A 263 16.76 -3.99 11.84
N GLU A 264 16.09 -5.14 11.76
CA GLU A 264 15.83 -5.86 10.50
C GLU A 264 14.75 -5.20 9.63
N CYS A 265 13.96 -4.26 10.19
CA CYS A 265 12.98 -3.49 9.44
C CYS A 265 13.62 -2.35 8.64
N THR A 266 12.88 -1.81 7.66
CA THR A 266 13.29 -0.63 6.91
C THR A 266 13.36 0.63 7.79
N ALA A 267 14.15 1.63 7.39
CA ALA A 267 14.24 2.89 8.13
C ALA A 267 12.88 3.61 8.28
N ASP A 268 12.00 3.48 7.28
CA ASP A 268 10.65 4.04 7.34
C ASP A 268 9.78 3.29 8.35
N ASP A 269 9.85 1.96 8.36
CA ASP A 269 9.14 1.14 9.35
C ASP A 269 9.63 1.45 10.77
N GLN A 270 10.94 1.57 10.98
CA GLN A 270 11.50 1.96 12.29
C GLN A 270 10.93 3.30 12.80
N LYS A 271 10.82 4.30 11.92
CA LYS A 271 10.19 5.60 12.24
C LYS A 271 8.69 5.45 12.55
N LYS A 272 7.96 4.62 11.80
CA LYS A 272 6.53 4.35 12.05
C LYS A 272 6.32 3.61 13.38
N ILE A 273 7.10 2.58 13.65
CA ILE A 273 7.09 1.80 14.90
C ILE A 273 7.37 2.71 16.11
N ARG A 274 8.39 3.57 16.03
CA ARG A 274 8.74 4.51 17.09
C ARG A 274 7.58 5.48 17.40
N ARG A 275 6.96 6.06 16.36
CA ARG A 275 5.78 6.94 16.53
C ARG A 275 4.63 6.19 17.20
N LYS A 276 4.32 4.99 16.72
CA LYS A 276 3.27 4.12 17.26
C LYS A 276 3.47 3.84 18.75
N LEU A 277 4.69 3.48 19.18
CA LEU A 277 5.00 3.26 20.59
C LEU A 277 4.85 4.54 21.44
N ALA A 278 5.29 5.70 20.93
CA ALA A 278 5.12 6.97 21.62
C ALA A 278 3.64 7.36 21.80
N GLN A 279 2.80 7.12 20.79
CA GLN A 279 1.35 7.29 20.89
C GLN A 279 0.74 6.35 21.92
N ILE A 280 1.12 5.07 21.91
CA ILE A 280 0.64 4.07 22.88
C ILE A 280 0.94 4.52 24.32
N ILE A 281 2.16 4.98 24.60
CA ILE A 281 2.54 5.49 25.94
C ILE A 281 1.66 6.69 26.32
N THR A 282 1.49 7.64 25.40
CA THR A 282 0.66 8.84 25.65
C THR A 282 -0.78 8.45 26.02
N GLN A 283 -1.32 7.45 25.33
CA GLN A 283 -2.66 6.93 25.60
C GLN A 283 -2.74 6.20 26.94
N ILE A 284 -1.74 5.40 27.30
CA ILE A 284 -1.65 4.75 28.62
C ILE A 284 -1.58 5.80 29.74
N GLU A 285 -0.70 6.79 29.63
CA GLU A 285 -0.54 7.85 30.63
C GLU A 285 -1.81 8.70 30.81
N ARG A 286 -2.61 8.81 29.75
CA ARG A 286 -3.92 9.42 29.83
C ARG A 286 -4.93 8.52 30.54
N ALA A 287 -4.97 7.24 30.18
CA ALA A 287 -5.84 6.26 30.82
C ALA A 287 -5.61 6.20 32.34
N GLU A 288 -4.34 6.24 32.77
CA GLU A 288 -3.94 6.32 34.17
C GLU A 288 -4.52 7.57 34.86
N ARG A 289 -4.40 8.76 34.25
CA ARG A 289 -4.95 10.01 34.81
C ARG A 289 -6.47 10.00 34.94
N THR A 290 -7.17 9.38 33.99
CA THR A 290 -8.64 9.31 34.01
C THR A 290 -9.15 8.26 35.01
N CYS A 291 -8.38 7.20 35.29
CA CYS A 291 -8.82 6.09 36.13
C CYS A 291 -8.27 6.08 37.56
N MET A 292 -7.13 6.73 37.80
CA MET A 292 -6.54 6.89 39.12
C MET A 292 -6.45 8.37 39.45
N PRO A 293 -7.55 9.01 39.88
CA PRO A 293 -7.47 10.33 40.45
C PRO A 293 -6.58 10.25 41.69
N GLN A 294 -5.43 10.93 41.66
CA GLN A 294 -4.62 11.15 42.86
C GLN A 294 -5.46 11.96 43.84
N TRP A 295 -5.79 11.35 44.98
CA TRP A 295 -6.36 12.02 46.13
C TRP A 295 -5.26 12.62 47.00
#